data_AF-A0A940J053-F1
#
_entry.id   AF-A0A940J053-F1
#
_cell.length_a   1.000
_cell.length_b   1.000
_cell.length_c   1.000
_cell.angle_alpha   90.00
_cell.angle_beta   90.00
_cell.angle_gamma   90.00
#
_symmetry.space_group_name_H-M   'P 1'
#
loop_
_entity.id
_entity.type
_entity.pdbx_description
1 polymer ?
#
loop_
_entity_poly.entity_id
_entity_poly.type
_entity_poly.pdbx_seq_one_letter_code
_entity_poly.pdbx_strand_id
1 'polypeptide(L)'
;MEFLKKIPVYCFENSRPEFHGAIVVLMYAVVYWVLFSAADLILRIFDWRFVINYELAGYFVGCIGTAELARGLTKAYLVKSEKYKPVFGSALAGATLGFIFGYLMMLKWRHYGAEALILWALGGASFYLLLHWLLYLEAKKQEGT
;
A
#
# COMPACT_ATOMS: atom_id res chain seq x y z
N MET A 1 18.61 -3.88 -17.05
CA MET A 1 17.98 -2.80 -16.28
C MET A 1 16.78 -2.16 -16.99
N GLU A 2 16.77 -2.01 -18.32
CA GLU A 2 15.60 -1.47 -19.05
C GLU A 2 14.33 -2.31 -18.94
N PHE A 3 14.44 -3.64 -18.97
CA PHE A 3 13.29 -4.54 -18.90
C PHE A 3 12.47 -4.38 -17.61
N LEU A 4 13.15 -4.18 -16.47
CA LEU A 4 12.50 -3.98 -15.16
C LEU A 4 11.76 -2.64 -15.06
N LYS A 5 12.16 -1.63 -15.84
CA LYS A 5 11.44 -0.35 -15.92
C LYS A 5 10.18 -0.46 -16.78
N LYS A 6 10.17 -1.37 -17.77
CA LYS A 6 9.04 -1.56 -18.68
C LYS A 6 7.82 -2.21 -18.02
N ILE A 7 8.02 -3.07 -17.01
CA ILE A 7 6.92 -3.76 -16.33
C ILE A 7 5.97 -2.77 -15.59
N PRO A 8 6.45 -1.87 -14.71
CA PRO A 8 5.60 -0.84 -14.10
C PRO A 8 4.86 -0.03 -15.15
N VAL A 9 5.60 0.52 -16.11
CA VAL A 9 5.07 1.40 -17.15
C VAL A 9 3.98 0.68 -17.95
N TYR A 10 4.24 -0.56 -18.39
CA TYR A 10 3.26 -1.40 -19.07
C TYR A 10 2.01 -1.65 -18.23
N CYS A 11 2.18 -1.95 -16.93
CA CYS A 11 1.06 -2.15 -16.03
C CYS A 11 0.23 -0.87 -15.86
N PHE A 12 0.84 0.31 -15.70
CA PHE A 12 0.13 1.59 -15.56
C PHE A 12 -0.54 2.05 -16.87
N GLU A 13 0.10 1.85 -18.02
CA GLU A 13 -0.43 2.23 -19.34
C GLU A 13 -1.62 1.35 -19.78
N ASN A 14 -1.60 0.06 -19.43
CA ASN A 14 -2.63 -0.90 -19.84
C ASN A 14 -3.69 -1.16 -18.77
N SER A 15 -3.66 -0.43 -17.66
CA SER A 15 -4.66 -0.53 -16.61
C SER A 15 -5.42 0.76 -16.47
N ARG A 16 -6.70 0.64 -16.12
CA ARG A 16 -7.52 1.81 -15.86
C ARG A 16 -6.98 2.56 -14.62
N PRO A 17 -7.08 3.89 -14.57
CA PRO A 17 -6.58 4.68 -13.44
C PRO A 17 -7.11 4.24 -12.06
N GLU A 18 -8.27 3.58 -12.02
CA GLU A 18 -8.82 3.04 -10.76
C GLU A 18 -8.02 1.86 -10.20
N PHE A 19 -7.24 1.15 -11.03
CA PHE A 19 -6.42 -0.01 -10.63
C PHE A 19 -4.96 0.35 -10.35
N HIS A 20 -4.56 1.59 -10.58
CA HIS A 20 -3.19 2.06 -10.36
C HIS A 20 -2.76 1.87 -8.89
N GLY A 21 -3.66 2.07 -7.93
CA GLY A 21 -3.39 1.79 -6.52
C GLY A 21 -3.08 0.31 -6.23
N ALA A 22 -3.81 -0.60 -6.86
CA ALA A 22 -3.58 -2.04 -6.74
C ALA A 22 -2.25 -2.46 -7.40
N ILE A 23 -1.87 -1.81 -8.51
CA ILE A 23 -0.59 -2.07 -9.20
C ILE A 23 0.60 -1.58 -8.38
N VAL A 24 0.53 -0.37 -7.81
CA VAL A 24 1.55 0.13 -6.86
C VAL A 24 1.76 -0.89 -5.76
N VAL A 25 0.69 -1.43 -5.21
CA VAL A 25 0.76 -2.41 -4.14
C VAL A 25 1.34 -3.75 -4.59
N LEU A 26 0.93 -4.27 -5.74
CA LEU A 26 1.49 -5.51 -6.27
C LEU A 26 3.01 -5.37 -6.44
N MET A 27 3.45 -4.22 -6.93
CA MET A 27 4.86 -3.89 -7.03
C MET A 27 5.54 -3.81 -5.66
N TYR A 28 4.92 -3.18 -4.66
CA TYR A 28 5.45 -3.15 -3.29
C TYR A 28 5.53 -4.54 -2.66
N ALA A 29 4.55 -5.43 -2.89
CA ALA A 29 4.59 -6.80 -2.40
C ALA A 29 5.73 -7.59 -3.04
N VAL A 30 5.96 -7.40 -4.35
CA VAL A 30 7.10 -8.00 -5.06
C VAL A 30 8.43 -7.44 -4.53
N VAL A 31 8.55 -6.12 -4.34
CA VAL A 31 9.76 -5.49 -3.79
C VAL A 31 10.03 -5.98 -2.37
N TYR A 32 9.00 -6.02 -1.52
CA TYR A 32 9.10 -6.56 -0.17
C TYR A 32 9.59 -8.02 -0.20
N TRP A 33 8.99 -8.87 -1.05
CA TRP A 33 9.39 -10.25 -1.21
C TRP A 33 10.85 -10.41 -1.67
N VAL A 34 11.30 -9.61 -2.64
CA VAL A 34 12.68 -9.62 -3.14
C VAL A 34 13.67 -9.17 -2.06
N LEU A 35 13.41 -8.03 -1.41
CA LEU A 35 14.29 -7.51 -0.35
C LEU A 35 14.37 -8.45 0.85
N PHE A 36 13.25 -9.06 1.22
CA PHE A 36 13.20 -10.00 2.34
C PHE A 36 13.90 -11.32 2.01
N SER A 37 13.75 -11.82 0.79
CA SER A 37 14.49 -13.00 0.31
C SER A 37 15.99 -12.74 0.28
N ALA A 38 16.40 -11.54 -0.15
CA ALA A 38 17.80 -11.12 -0.12
C ALA A 38 18.33 -11.01 1.33
N ALA A 39 17.53 -10.45 2.24
CA ALA A 39 17.88 -10.35 3.66
C ALA A 39 17.99 -11.73 4.32
N ASP A 40 17.07 -12.67 4.08
CA ASP A 40 17.17 -14.06 4.58
C ASP A 40 18.46 -14.72 4.07
N LEU A 41 18.81 -14.50 2.80
CA LEU A 41 20.02 -15.07 2.20
C LEU A 41 21.30 -14.51 2.84
N ILE A 42 21.33 -13.22 3.19
CA ILE A 42 22.43 -12.59 3.93
C ILE A 42 22.48 -13.10 5.37
N LEU A 43 21.34 -13.21 6.06
CA LEU A 43 21.30 -13.65 7.45
C LEU A 43 21.69 -15.12 7.64
N ARG A 44 21.42 -15.96 6.63
CA ARG A 44 21.94 -17.34 6.59
C ARG A 44 23.47 -17.41 6.62
N ILE A 45 24.18 -16.39 6.14
CA ILE A 45 25.66 -16.32 6.23
C ILE A 45 26.10 -16.22 7.70
N PHE A 46 25.27 -15.62 8.56
CA PHE A 46 25.50 -15.48 9.99
C PHE A 46 24.82 -16.56 10.83
N ASP A 47 24.37 -17.65 10.20
CA ASP A 47 23.62 -18.76 10.82
C ASP A 47 22.32 -18.31 11.51
N TRP A 48 21.81 -17.12 11.15
CA TRP A 48 20.52 -16.62 11.59
C TRP A 48 19.45 -17.08 10.61
N ARG A 49 18.40 -17.73 11.11
CA ARG A 49 17.26 -18.16 10.31
C ARG A 49 16.11 -17.17 10.47
N PHE A 50 15.78 -16.45 9.42
CA PHE A 50 14.58 -15.63 9.37
C PHE A 50 13.43 -16.47 8.82
N VAL A 51 12.44 -16.79 9.64
CA VAL A 51 11.25 -17.51 9.16
C VAL A 51 10.37 -16.52 8.42
N ILE A 52 10.41 -16.58 7.08
CA ILE A 52 9.54 -15.76 6.24
C ILE A 52 8.10 -16.24 6.43
N ASN A 53 7.26 -15.42 7.07
CA ASN A 53 5.83 -15.69 7.11
C ASN A 53 5.17 -15.15 5.84
N TYR A 54 5.06 -16.00 4.82
CA TYR A 54 4.39 -15.68 3.55
C TYR A 54 2.89 -15.38 3.71
N GLU A 55 2.25 -15.78 4.82
CA GLU A 55 0.87 -15.40 5.10
C GLU A 55 0.73 -13.89 5.31
N LEU A 56 1.80 -13.23 5.79
CA LEU A 56 1.82 -11.77 5.97
C LEU A 56 1.62 -11.04 4.63
N ALA A 57 2.23 -11.55 3.56
CA ALA A 57 2.04 -11.01 2.22
C ALA A 57 0.58 -11.14 1.75
N GLY A 58 -0.06 -12.28 2.03
CA GLY A 58 -1.49 -12.49 1.78
C GLY A 58 -2.37 -11.50 2.56
N TYR A 59 -2.06 -11.27 3.84
CA TYR A 59 -2.76 -10.25 4.64
C TYR A 59 -2.57 -8.85 4.06
N PHE A 60 -1.36 -8.48 3.64
CA PHE A 60 -1.11 -7.18 3.02
C PHE A 60 -1.96 -6.98 1.76
N VAL A 61 -1.98 -7.96 0.85
CA VAL A 61 -2.80 -7.90 -0.38
C VAL A 61 -4.29 -7.72 -0.03
N GLY A 62 -4.80 -8.48 0.95
CA GLY A 62 -6.17 -8.34 1.43
C GLY A 62 -6.48 -6.94 1.99
N CYS A 63 -5.61 -6.41 2.86
CA CYS A 63 -5.75 -5.07 3.44
C CYS A 63 -5.77 -3.97 2.37
N ILE A 64 -4.97 -4.14 1.33
CA ILE A 64 -4.96 -3.19 0.20
C ILE A 64 -6.25 -3.29 -0.59
N GLY A 65 -6.72 -4.49 -0.91
CA GLY A 65 -7.99 -4.66 -1.63
C GLY A 65 -9.13 -3.93 -0.92
N THR A 66 -9.20 -4.06 0.40
CA THR A 66 -10.19 -3.35 1.23
C THR A 66 -9.98 -1.83 1.25
N ALA A 67 -8.73 -1.36 1.21
CA ALA A 67 -8.40 0.06 1.16
C ALA A 67 -8.82 0.72 -0.17
N GLU A 68 -8.55 0.06 -1.30
CA GLU A 68 -8.98 0.53 -2.61
C GLU A 68 -10.50 0.48 -2.77
N LEU A 69 -11.16 -0.52 -2.17
CA LEU A 69 -12.62 -0.56 -2.08
C LEU A 69 -13.15 0.66 -1.32
N ALA A 70 -12.56 0.99 -0.16
CA ALA A 70 -12.92 2.19 0.61
C ALA A 70 -12.69 3.48 -0.21
N ARG A 71 -11.59 3.56 -0.96
CA ARG A 71 -11.32 4.68 -1.89
C ARG A 71 -12.41 4.81 -2.96
N GLY A 72 -12.78 3.69 -3.59
CA GLY A 72 -13.81 3.63 -4.63
C GLY A 72 -15.18 4.06 -4.10
N LEU A 73 -15.58 3.54 -2.94
CA LEU A 73 -16.83 3.93 -2.27
C LEU A 73 -16.83 5.41 -1.91
N THR A 74 -15.69 5.95 -1.50
CA THR A 74 -15.56 7.38 -1.17
C THR A 74 -15.81 8.27 -2.38
N LYS A 75 -15.21 7.91 -3.52
CA LYS A 75 -15.40 8.62 -4.80
C LYS A 75 -16.84 8.54 -5.29
N ALA A 76 -17.49 7.39 -5.11
CA ALA A 76 -18.84 7.13 -5.60
C ALA A 76 -19.94 7.78 -4.74
N TYR A 77 -19.79 7.81 -3.42
CA TYR A 77 -20.92 8.10 -2.52
C TYR A 77 -20.69 9.19 -1.47
N LEU A 78 -19.44 9.45 -1.05
CA LEU A 78 -19.20 10.26 0.16
C LEU A 78 -18.87 11.73 -0.12
N VAL A 79 -18.03 12.02 -1.10
CA VAL A 79 -17.53 13.38 -1.32
C VAL A 79 -18.14 13.96 -2.58
N LYS A 80 -18.96 15.01 -2.47
CA LYS A 80 -19.54 15.69 -3.66
C LYS A 80 -18.57 16.63 -4.37
N SER A 81 -17.55 17.12 -3.67
CA SER A 81 -16.57 18.07 -4.22
C SER A 81 -15.42 17.34 -4.93
N GLU A 82 -15.30 17.52 -6.24
CA GLU A 82 -14.21 16.97 -7.07
C GLU A 82 -12.82 17.37 -6.56
N LYS A 83 -12.70 18.54 -5.91
CA LYS A 83 -11.43 19.02 -5.34
C LYS A 83 -10.92 18.17 -4.17
N TYR A 84 -11.83 17.67 -3.32
CA TYR A 84 -11.46 16.96 -2.10
C TYR A 84 -11.58 15.43 -2.23
N LYS A 85 -12.31 14.93 -3.24
CA LYS A 85 -12.45 13.50 -3.55
C LYS A 85 -11.12 12.73 -3.57
N PRO A 86 -10.03 13.20 -4.22
CA PRO A 86 -8.79 12.43 -4.33
C PRO A 86 -8.04 12.34 -3.00
N VAL A 87 -7.97 13.47 -2.28
CA VAL A 87 -7.24 13.58 -1.01
C VAL A 87 -7.96 12.79 0.08
N PHE A 88 -9.27 12.99 0.22
CA PHE A 88 -10.07 12.30 1.23
C PHE A 88 -10.17 10.80 0.94
N GLY A 89 -10.33 10.40 -0.32
CA GLY A 89 -10.30 8.99 -0.71
C GLY A 89 -8.95 8.33 -0.45
N SER A 90 -7.83 9.06 -0.57
CA SER A 90 -6.51 8.54 -0.23
C SER A 90 -6.30 8.40 1.28
N ALA A 91 -6.72 9.39 2.06
CA ALA A 91 -6.70 9.31 3.52
C ALA A 91 -7.54 8.15 4.05
N LEU A 92 -8.76 7.98 3.54
CA LEU A 92 -9.65 6.90 3.99
C LEU A 92 -9.09 5.53 3.61
N ALA A 93 -8.59 5.37 2.38
CA ALA A 93 -7.95 4.13 1.95
C ALA A 93 -6.77 3.76 2.85
N GLY A 94 -5.89 4.73 3.15
CA GLY A 94 -4.78 4.51 4.07
C GLY A 94 -5.24 4.15 5.47
N ALA A 95 -6.25 4.83 6.01
CA ALA A 95 -6.82 4.54 7.31
C ALA A 95 -7.39 3.11 7.37
N THR A 96 -8.15 2.71 6.34
CA THR A 96 -8.71 1.37 6.21
C THR A 96 -7.62 0.30 6.12
N LEU A 97 -6.56 0.53 5.34
CA LEU A 97 -5.42 -0.37 5.26
C LEU A 97 -4.78 -0.57 6.63
N GLY A 98 -4.40 0.53 7.27
CA GLY A 98 -3.71 0.50 8.56
C GLY A 98 -4.55 -0.15 9.64
N PHE A 99 -5.84 0.21 9.72
CA PHE A 99 -6.78 -0.38 10.67
C PHE A 99 -6.93 -1.89 10.49
N ILE A 100 -7.22 -2.35 9.26
CA ILE A 100 -7.45 -3.78 8.98
C ILE A 100 -6.17 -4.57 9.20
N PHE A 101 -5.02 -4.04 8.78
CA PHE A 101 -3.73 -4.68 9.03
C PHE A 101 -3.45 -4.81 10.52
N GLY A 102 -3.57 -3.72 11.28
CA GLY A 102 -3.40 -3.73 12.73
C GLY A 102 -4.37 -4.69 13.43
N TYR A 103 -5.61 -4.77 12.95
CA TYR A 103 -6.62 -5.67 13.49
C TYR A 103 -6.27 -7.14 13.24
N LEU A 104 -5.84 -7.50 12.02
CA LEU A 104 -5.39 -8.85 11.69
C LEU A 104 -4.14 -9.25 12.48
N MET A 105 -3.21 -8.31 12.66
CA MET A 105 -2.01 -8.53 13.48
C MET A 105 -2.38 -8.74 14.96
N MET A 106 -3.34 -7.97 15.48
CA MET A 106 -3.84 -8.13 16.84
C MET A 106 -4.51 -9.51 17.04
N LEU A 107 -5.36 -9.93 16.10
CA LEU A 107 -6.04 -11.22 16.16
C LEU A 107 -5.08 -12.40 16.10
N LYS A 108 -4.10 -12.35 15.19
CA LYS A 108 -3.21 -13.49 14.92
C LYS A 108 -2.00 -13.56 15.85
N TRP A 109 -1.46 -12.43 16.27
CA TRP A 109 -0.21 -12.37 17.03
C TRP A 109 -0.37 -11.85 18.45
N ARG A 110 -1.55 -11.33 18.84
CA ARG A 110 -1.86 -10.82 20.19
C ARG A 110 -0.87 -9.77 20.73
N HIS A 111 -0.09 -9.13 19.85
CA HIS A 111 1.02 -8.27 20.28
C HIS A 111 0.60 -6.88 20.76
N TYR A 112 -0.67 -6.47 20.59
CA TYR A 112 -1.11 -5.10 20.89
C TYR A 112 -2.56 -5.04 21.41
N GLY A 113 -2.86 -4.03 22.24
CA GLY A 113 -4.22 -3.69 22.68
C GLY A 113 -5.03 -2.93 21.62
N ALA A 114 -6.34 -2.81 21.82
CA ALA A 114 -7.25 -2.14 20.88
C ALA A 114 -6.88 -0.66 20.62
N GLU A 115 -6.22 0.00 21.58
CA GLU A 115 -5.72 1.38 21.41
C GLU A 115 -4.72 1.52 20.25
N ALA A 116 -3.96 0.47 19.92
CA ALA A 116 -2.99 0.53 18.83
C ALA A 116 -3.68 0.69 17.48
N LEU A 117 -4.90 0.18 17.29
CA LEU A 117 -5.62 0.21 16.01
C LEU A 117 -5.83 1.62 15.48
N ILE A 118 -6.03 2.59 16.38
CA ILE A 118 -6.18 4.00 16.01
C ILE A 118 -4.85 4.53 15.45
N LEU A 119 -3.73 4.20 16.09
CA LEU A 119 -2.40 4.59 15.62
C LEU A 119 -2.06 3.94 14.28
N TRP A 120 -2.41 2.67 14.08
CA TRP A 120 -2.26 1.98 12.81
C TRP A 120 -3.08 2.65 11.70
N ALA A 121 -4.33 3.02 11.97
CA ALA A 121 -5.17 3.75 11.03
C ALA A 121 -4.58 5.12 10.68
N LEU A 122 -4.14 5.90 11.66
CA LEU A 122 -3.52 7.20 11.44
C LEU A 122 -2.20 7.09 10.65
N GLY A 123 -1.38 6.10 10.96
CA GLY A 123 -0.14 5.82 10.23
C GLY A 123 -0.42 5.46 8.77
N GLY A 124 -1.39 4.59 8.51
CA GLY A 124 -1.80 4.23 7.16
C GLY A 124 -2.36 5.42 6.37
N ALA A 125 -3.21 6.25 6.99
CA ALA A 125 -3.75 7.46 6.38
C ALA A 125 -2.64 8.45 6.00
N SER A 126 -1.69 8.67 6.92
CA SER A 126 -0.56 9.59 6.72
C SER A 126 0.34 9.11 5.58
N PHE A 127 0.63 7.81 5.52
CA PHE A 127 1.41 7.21 4.44
C PHE A 127 0.73 7.38 3.07
N TYR A 128 -0.56 7.11 2.97
CA TYR A 128 -1.30 7.25 1.69
C TYR A 128 -1.45 8.71 1.26
N LEU A 129 -1.55 9.66 2.19
CA LEU A 129 -1.53 11.08 1.87
C LEU A 129 -0.15 11.53 1.34
N LEU A 130 0.93 11.06 1.96
CA LEU A 130 2.30 11.26 1.46
C LEU A 130 2.47 10.69 0.05
N LEU A 131 2.00 9.47 -0.19
CA LEU A 131 2.04 8.83 -1.51
C LEU A 131 1.25 9.65 -2.54
N HIS A 132 0.04 10.09 -2.18
CA HIS A 132 -0.78 10.94 -3.04
C HIS A 132 -0.06 12.26 -3.39
N TRP A 133 0.58 12.88 -2.40
CA TRP A 133 1.36 14.11 -2.60
C TRP A 133 2.56 13.90 -3.53
N LEU A 134 3.31 12.81 -3.36
CA LEU A 134 4.45 12.46 -4.23
C LEU A 134 4.01 12.26 -5.68
N LEU A 135 2.94 11.50 -5.90
CA LEU A 135 2.37 11.28 -7.23
C LEU A 135 1.87 12.58 -7.87
N TYR A 136 1.27 13.48 -7.07
CA TYR A 136 0.86 14.79 -7.54
C TYR A 136 2.06 15.64 -8.00
N LEU A 137 3.16 15.63 -7.24
CA LEU A 137 4.39 16.34 -7.62
C LEU A 137 5.02 15.78 -8.91
N GLU A 138 5.01 14.46 -9.08
CA GLU A 138 5.51 13.82 -10.31
C GLU A 138 4.66 14.18 -11.53
N ALA A 139 3.34 14.12 -11.42
CA ALA A 139 2.43 14.52 -12.51
C ALA A 139 2.65 15.99 -12.92
N LYS A 140 2.76 16.89 -11.94
CA LYS A 140 3.01 18.32 -12.20
C LYS A 140 4.37 18.57 -12.88
N LYS A 141 5.37 17.74 -12.59
CA LYS A 141 6.69 17.81 -13.24
C LYS A 141 6.63 17.41 -14.72
N GLN A 142 5.75 16.47 -15.08
CA GLN A 142 5.56 16.02 -16.46
C GLN A 142 4.77 17.02 -17.31
N GLU A 143 3.83 17.76 -16.71
CA GLU A 143 3.06 18.82 -17.40
C GLU A 143 3.90 20.08 -17.71
N GLY A 144 5.04 20.26 -17.04
CA GLY A 144 5.95 21.41 -17.19
C GLY A 144 7.10 21.20 -18.18
N THR A 145 7.11 20.08 -18.91
CA THR A 145 8.06 19.72 -19.98
C THR A 145 7.31 19.52 -21.29
#